data_AF-A0A819C5F7-F1
#
_entry.id   AF-A0A819C5F7-F1
#
_cell.length_a   1.000
_cell.length_b   1.000
_cell.length_c   1.000
_cell.angle_alpha   90.00
_cell.angle_beta   90.00
_cell.angle_gamma   90.00
#
_symmetry.space_group_name_H-M   'P 1'
#
loop_
_entity.id
_entity.type
_entity.pdbx_description
1 polymer ?
#
loop_
_entity_poly.entity_id
_entity_poly.type
_entity_poly.pdbx_seq_one_letter_code
_entity_poly.pdbx_strand_id
1 'polypeptide(L)'
;MGDVIDCTRFACRADDLVPLPSEPVDIPRIPLISIAYRVGSLLDIFGEKTSEQHVMNALKRTMQEWREQGISVDICDFTTYPKLDVFPPQYVIFLELVGEQGCKIDDQQLRILQKMASSEVERQVGKANERYDVIRNGKYVSPLTCILVRSGTFSTFLRNELLTGHVDLTQIKPRRLLKDEHHIQFFYDNKIDTSSC
;
A
#
# COMPACT_ATOMS: atom_id res chain seq x y z
N MET A 1 -17.17 5.50 -3.63
CA MET A 1 -16.63 4.43 -2.77
C MET A 1 -17.79 3.71 -2.12
N GLY A 2 -17.81 2.38 -2.16
CA GLY A 2 -18.83 1.55 -1.52
C GLY A 2 -18.17 0.49 -0.63
N ASP A 3 -18.91 0.05 0.39
CA ASP A 3 -18.51 -1.08 1.22
C ASP A 3 -18.96 -2.38 0.53
N VAL A 4 -18.10 -3.39 0.56
CA VAL A 4 -18.45 -4.75 0.13
C VAL A 4 -18.95 -5.49 1.35
N ILE A 5 -20.19 -5.96 1.23
CA ILE A 5 -20.89 -6.68 2.29
C ILE A 5 -20.88 -8.15 1.94
N ASP A 6 -20.28 -8.96 2.81
CA ASP A 6 -20.51 -10.39 2.82
C ASP A 6 -21.70 -10.65 3.75
N CYS A 7 -22.82 -11.07 3.16
CA CYS A 7 -23.99 -11.49 3.92
C CYS A 7 -23.80 -12.97 4.26
N THR A 8 -23.26 -13.26 5.43
CA THR A 8 -23.21 -14.63 5.96
C THR A 8 -24.50 -14.92 6.73
N ARG A 9 -25.01 -16.16 6.58
CA ARG A 9 -26.31 -16.64 7.09
C ARG A 9 -26.69 -16.11 8.47
N PHE A 10 -28.00 -15.90 8.64
CA PHE A 10 -28.70 -15.62 9.91
C PHE A 10 -28.02 -16.25 11.12
N ALA A 11 -27.70 -15.42 12.11
CA ALA A 11 -27.23 -15.90 13.41
C ALA A 11 -28.37 -16.66 14.11
N CYS A 12 -28.28 -17.99 14.13
CA CYS A 12 -28.80 -18.79 15.22
C CYS A 12 -27.58 -19.31 16.00
N ARG A 13 -26.80 -18.40 16.61
CA ARG A 13 -25.72 -18.81 17.52
C ARG A 13 -26.28 -18.81 18.94
N ALA A 14 -26.23 -19.98 19.58
CA ALA A 14 -26.73 -20.24 20.92
C ALA A 14 -25.76 -19.81 22.04
N ASP A 15 -24.61 -19.21 21.70
CA ASP A 15 -23.49 -19.06 22.63
C ASP A 15 -23.30 -17.65 23.20
N ASP A 16 -24.00 -16.63 22.66
CA ASP A 16 -24.11 -15.31 23.28
C ASP A 16 -25.37 -15.27 24.12
N LEU A 17 -25.26 -15.73 25.38
CA LEU A 17 -26.38 -15.98 26.30
C LEU A 17 -27.09 -14.70 26.75
N VAL A 18 -27.88 -14.10 25.87
CA VAL A 18 -29.10 -13.39 26.27
C VAL A 18 -30.16 -14.48 26.50
N PRO A 19 -30.73 -14.62 27.71
CA PRO A 19 -31.77 -15.61 27.94
C PRO A 19 -32.92 -15.35 26.97
N LEU A 20 -33.31 -16.41 26.24
CA LEU A 20 -34.45 -16.34 25.35
C LEU A 20 -35.69 -15.94 26.16
N PRO A 21 -36.57 -15.08 25.62
CA PRO A 21 -37.80 -14.70 26.30
C PRO A 21 -38.63 -15.95 26.61
N SER A 22 -39.26 -15.95 27.79
CA SER A 22 -40.06 -17.05 28.32
C SER A 22 -41.33 -17.34 27.49
N GLU A 23 -41.72 -16.41 26.62
CA GLU A 23 -42.78 -16.58 25.64
C GLU A 23 -42.17 -16.59 24.23
N PRO A 24 -42.71 -17.41 23.29
CA PRO A 24 -42.24 -17.42 21.91
C PRO A 24 -42.56 -16.08 21.24
N VAL A 25 -41.60 -15.17 21.27
CA VAL A 25 -41.61 -13.95 20.48
C VAL A 25 -41.16 -14.30 19.07
N ASP A 26 -41.89 -13.84 18.06
CA ASP A 26 -41.47 -13.96 16.67
C ASP A 26 -40.25 -13.04 16.47
N ILE A 27 -39.04 -13.59 16.65
CA ILE A 27 -37.81 -12.83 16.49
C ILE A 27 -37.67 -12.55 14.99
N PRO A 28 -37.72 -11.27 14.55
CA PRO A 28 -37.56 -10.98 13.14
C PRO A 28 -36.20 -11.53 12.68
N ARG A 29 -36.18 -12.17 11.51
CA ARG A 29 -34.94 -12.66 10.90
C ARG A 29 -34.06 -11.47 10.53
N ILE A 30 -33.23 -11.02 11.44
CA ILE A 30 -32.31 -9.90 11.22
C ILE A 30 -31.09 -10.43 10.45
N PRO A 31 -30.74 -9.84 9.29
CA PRO A 31 -29.56 -10.24 8.55
C PRO A 31 -28.30 -9.88 9.34
N LEU A 32 -27.38 -10.85 9.48
CA LEU A 32 -26.04 -10.57 9.97
C LEU A 32 -25.20 -10.08 8.79
N ILE A 33 -24.70 -8.85 8.90
CA ILE A 33 -23.90 -8.20 7.86
C ILE A 33 -22.46 -8.17 8.36
N SER A 34 -21.57 -8.90 7.68
CA SER A 34 -20.13 -8.73 7.84
C SER A 34 -19.61 -7.80 6.74
N ILE A 35 -18.89 -6.75 7.12
CA ILE A 35 -18.23 -5.85 6.18
C ILE A 35 -16.87 -6.47 5.85
N ALA A 36 -16.66 -6.87 4.60
CA ALA A 36 -15.43 -7.52 4.18
C ALA A 36 -14.31 -6.49 3.96
N TYR A 37 -14.58 -5.46 3.15
CA TYR A 37 -13.65 -4.36 2.89
C TYR A 37 -14.37 -3.18 2.21
N ARG A 38 -13.71 -2.03 2.16
CA ARG A 38 -14.18 -0.85 1.43
C ARG A 38 -13.43 -0.71 0.10
N VAL A 39 -14.17 -0.58 -1.00
CA VAL A 39 -13.57 -0.40 -2.33
C VAL A 39 -12.98 1.01 -2.45
N GLY A 40 -11.75 1.07 -2.98
CA GLY A 40 -11.07 2.33 -3.31
C GLY A 40 -10.12 2.85 -2.23
N SER A 41 -9.93 2.13 -1.13
CA SER A 41 -8.84 2.39 -0.18
C SER A 41 -7.66 1.46 -0.46
N LEU A 42 -6.45 2.01 -0.48
CA LEU A 42 -5.21 1.24 -0.64
C LEU A 42 -4.53 1.03 0.72
N LEU A 43 -4.41 2.10 1.51
CA LEU A 43 -3.86 2.09 2.86
C LEU A 43 -4.86 2.76 3.81
N ASP A 44 -5.04 2.16 4.98
CA ASP A 44 -5.93 2.67 6.02
C ASP A 44 -5.46 2.13 7.38
N ILE A 45 -5.05 3.00 8.29
CA ILE A 45 -4.69 2.62 9.68
C ILE A 45 -5.65 3.26 10.67
N PHE A 46 -6.01 4.54 10.48
CA PHE A 46 -6.83 5.31 11.41
C PHE A 46 -8.09 5.90 10.76
N GLY A 47 -8.56 5.30 9.67
CA GLY A 47 -9.77 5.73 8.95
C GLY A 47 -9.52 6.84 7.94
N GLU A 48 -8.25 7.12 7.59
CA GLU A 48 -7.87 8.18 6.66
C GLU A 48 -8.02 7.79 5.20
N LYS A 49 -8.14 6.49 4.91
CA LYS A 49 -8.55 5.92 3.62
C LYS A 49 -7.71 6.45 2.44
N THR A 50 -6.41 6.24 2.52
CA THR A 50 -5.48 6.61 1.47
C THR A 50 -5.67 5.72 0.24
N SER A 51 -6.21 6.26 -0.85
CA SER A 51 -6.48 5.54 -2.10
C SER A 51 -5.23 5.33 -2.97
N GLU A 52 -5.30 4.42 -3.94
CA GLU A 52 -4.25 4.27 -4.97
C GLU A 52 -4.04 5.58 -5.74
N GLN A 53 -5.11 6.32 -6.03
CA GLN A 53 -5.01 7.61 -6.72
C GLN A 53 -4.24 8.64 -5.89
N HIS A 54 -4.40 8.66 -4.56
CA HIS A 54 -3.63 9.55 -3.68
C HIS A 54 -2.13 9.22 -3.77
N VAL A 55 -1.78 7.94 -3.65
CA VAL A 55 -0.37 7.50 -3.73
C VAL A 55 0.21 7.78 -5.12
N MET A 56 -0.50 7.43 -6.19
CA MET A 56 -0.05 7.66 -7.56
C MET A 56 0.14 9.16 -7.86
N ASN A 57 -0.80 10.01 -7.42
CA ASN A 57 -0.67 11.46 -7.57
C ASN A 57 0.51 12.00 -6.77
N ALA A 58 0.73 11.49 -5.56
CA ALA A 58 1.85 11.88 -4.72
C ALA A 58 3.18 11.56 -5.39
N LEU A 59 3.35 10.31 -5.87
CA LEU A 59 4.54 9.87 -6.58
C LEU A 59 4.79 10.71 -7.85
N LYS A 60 3.75 10.96 -8.66
CA LYS A 60 3.87 11.80 -9.87
C LYS A 60 4.32 13.22 -9.55
N ARG A 61 3.78 13.82 -8.50
CA ARG A 61 4.21 15.16 -8.04
C ARG A 61 5.65 15.14 -7.53
N THR A 62 6.06 14.09 -6.83
CA THR A 62 7.46 13.92 -6.42
C THR A 62 8.38 13.84 -7.63
N MET A 63 8.04 13.05 -8.66
CA MET A 63 8.84 12.98 -9.90
C MET A 63 8.91 14.33 -10.62
N GLN A 64 7.80 15.08 -10.62
CA GLN A 64 7.77 16.42 -11.20
C GLN A 64 8.72 17.38 -10.45
N GLU A 65 8.68 17.40 -9.13
CA GLU A 65 9.57 18.23 -8.30
C GLU A 65 11.05 17.85 -8.48
N TRP A 66 11.34 16.56 -8.65
CA TRP A 66 12.69 16.09 -9.00
C TRP A 66 13.13 16.54 -10.38
N ARG A 67 12.23 16.49 -11.36
CA ARG A 67 12.50 16.97 -12.72
C ARG A 67 12.81 18.47 -12.73
N GLU A 68 12.08 19.27 -11.96
CA GLU A 68 12.33 20.71 -11.78
C GLU A 68 13.70 20.99 -11.12
N GLN A 69 14.22 20.04 -10.34
CA GLN A 69 15.57 20.08 -9.76
C GLN A 69 16.67 19.50 -10.69
N GLY A 70 16.33 19.15 -11.93
CA GLY A 70 17.27 18.58 -12.91
C GLY A 70 17.46 17.07 -12.81
N ILE A 71 16.63 16.36 -12.05
CA ILE A 71 16.66 14.90 -11.91
C ILE A 71 15.58 14.29 -12.83
N SER A 72 16.00 13.76 -13.97
CA SER A 72 15.09 13.17 -14.96
C SER A 72 14.86 11.68 -14.70
N VAL A 73 13.81 11.38 -13.92
CA VAL A 73 13.34 10.02 -13.65
C VAL A 73 11.82 9.94 -13.76
N ASP A 74 11.29 8.73 -13.94
CA ASP A 74 9.87 8.43 -13.95
C ASP A 74 9.57 7.17 -13.12
N ILE A 75 8.29 6.96 -12.81
CA ILE A 75 7.80 5.80 -12.07
C ILE A 75 7.77 4.61 -13.02
N CYS A 76 8.52 3.55 -12.72
CA CYS A 76 8.35 2.27 -13.39
C CYS A 76 7.14 1.53 -12.79
N ASP A 77 7.17 1.27 -11.49
CA ASP A 77 6.07 0.64 -10.78
C ASP A 77 6.16 0.87 -9.26
N PHE A 78 5.09 0.57 -8.52
CA PHE A 78 5.09 0.63 -7.05
C PHE A 78 4.15 -0.38 -6.38
N THR A 79 4.44 -0.71 -5.14
CA THR A 79 3.53 -1.43 -4.25
C THR A 79 3.67 -0.90 -2.83
N THR A 80 2.69 -1.15 -1.98
CA THR A 80 2.62 -0.61 -0.62
C THR A 80 2.22 -1.68 0.37
N TYR A 81 2.50 -1.44 1.65
CA TYR A 81 1.85 -2.14 2.73
C TYR A 81 1.86 -1.31 4.02
N PRO A 82 0.88 -1.50 4.91
CA PRO A 82 0.90 -0.95 6.25
C PRO A 82 1.79 -1.81 7.15
N LYS A 83 2.83 -1.22 7.72
CA LYS A 83 3.70 -1.85 8.70
C LYS A 83 3.09 -1.65 10.10
N LEU A 84 2.43 -2.70 10.59
CA LEU A 84 1.65 -2.68 11.83
C LEU A 84 2.38 -3.29 13.03
N ASP A 85 3.53 -3.93 12.80
CA ASP A 85 4.41 -4.53 13.81
C ASP A 85 5.33 -3.50 14.51
N VAL A 86 5.14 -2.21 14.22
CA VAL A 86 5.88 -1.09 14.82
C VAL A 86 4.92 -0.08 15.44
N PHE A 87 5.39 0.66 16.44
CA PHE A 87 4.62 1.71 17.10
C PHE A 87 5.34 3.06 17.10
N PRO A 88 4.72 4.14 16.60
CA PRO A 88 3.44 4.16 15.87
C PRO A 88 3.52 3.37 14.54
N PRO A 89 2.39 2.82 14.04
CA PRO A 89 2.37 2.07 12.78
C PRO A 89 2.74 2.98 11.60
N GLN A 90 3.13 2.39 10.47
CA GLN A 90 3.82 3.11 9.40
C GLN A 90 3.33 2.71 7.99
N TYR A 91 3.40 3.64 7.04
CA TYR A 91 3.29 3.33 5.61
C TYR A 91 4.65 3.01 4.99
N VAL A 92 4.69 1.91 4.25
CA VAL A 92 5.84 1.55 3.43
C VAL A 92 5.42 1.51 1.97
N ILE A 93 6.18 2.19 1.12
CA ILE A 93 6.02 2.20 -0.32
C ILE A 93 7.32 1.66 -0.92
N PHE A 94 7.23 0.59 -1.71
CA PHE A 94 8.29 0.14 -2.58
C PHE A 94 8.11 0.77 -3.95
N LEU A 95 9.16 1.40 -4.47
CA LEU A 95 9.11 2.21 -5.70
C LEU A 95 10.25 1.79 -6.64
N GLU A 96 9.90 1.33 -7.84
CA GLU A 96 10.86 1.14 -8.93
C GLU A 96 10.83 2.38 -9.81
N LEU A 97 12.02 2.92 -10.09
CA LEU A 97 12.20 4.10 -10.94
C LEU A 97 12.86 3.70 -12.26
N VAL A 98 12.58 4.50 -13.28
CA VAL A 98 13.22 4.41 -14.58
C VAL A 98 13.77 5.78 -14.98
N GLY A 99 14.92 5.80 -15.67
CA GLY A 99 15.49 7.03 -16.19
C GLY A 99 14.75 7.53 -17.42
N GLU A 100 15.19 8.68 -17.91
CA GLU A 100 14.64 9.26 -19.14
C GLU A 100 14.69 8.27 -20.31
N GLN A 101 13.64 8.27 -21.14
CA GLN A 101 13.47 7.35 -22.27
C GLN A 101 13.55 5.86 -21.92
N GLY A 102 13.32 5.47 -20.66
CA GLY A 102 13.35 4.06 -20.26
C GLY A 102 14.76 3.55 -19.89
N CYS A 103 15.76 4.43 -19.82
CA CYS A 103 17.14 4.05 -19.52
C CYS A 103 17.32 3.62 -18.05
N LYS A 104 18.31 2.76 -17.80
CA LYS A 104 18.69 2.38 -16.44
C LYS A 104 19.28 3.60 -15.71
N ILE A 105 18.82 3.84 -14.48
CA ILE A 105 19.37 4.87 -13.60
C ILE A 105 20.68 4.35 -12.99
N ASP A 106 21.68 5.22 -12.88
CA ASP A 106 22.93 4.90 -12.21
C ASP A 106 22.72 4.60 -10.71
N ASP A 107 23.42 3.59 -10.19
CA ASP A 107 23.24 3.13 -8.81
C ASP A 107 23.63 4.19 -7.77
N GLN A 108 24.60 5.07 -8.08
CA GLN A 108 24.96 6.19 -7.20
C GLN A 108 23.84 7.23 -7.17
N GLN A 109 23.24 7.54 -8.33
CA GLN A 109 22.08 8.42 -8.40
C GLN A 109 20.89 7.85 -7.61
N LEU A 110 20.60 6.55 -7.74
CA LEU A 110 19.55 5.89 -6.95
C LEU A 110 19.82 5.97 -5.44
N ARG A 111 21.07 5.79 -4.99
CA ARG A 111 21.43 5.95 -3.58
C ARG A 111 21.21 7.37 -3.07
N ILE A 112 21.46 8.39 -3.90
CA ILE A 112 21.18 9.79 -3.56
C ILE A 112 19.67 9.99 -3.41
N LEU A 113 18.88 9.54 -4.40
CA LEU A 113 17.43 9.65 -4.39
C LEU A 113 16.80 8.94 -3.19
N GLN A 114 17.32 7.77 -2.80
CA GLN A 114 16.84 7.02 -1.64
C GLN A 114 16.88 7.85 -0.35
N LYS A 115 17.85 8.77 -0.20
CA LYS A 115 17.99 9.62 1.01
C LYS A 115 16.87 10.64 1.15
N MET A 116 16.27 11.08 0.05
CA MET A 116 15.22 12.11 0.03
C MET A 116 13.82 11.55 -0.27
N ALA A 117 13.73 10.37 -0.87
CA ALA A 117 12.49 9.73 -1.31
C ALA A 117 11.41 9.66 -0.24
N SER A 118 11.75 9.21 0.97
CA SER A 118 10.75 9.04 2.05
C SER A 118 10.10 10.37 2.43
N SER A 119 10.90 11.41 2.69
CA SER A 119 10.40 12.72 3.10
C SER A 119 9.60 13.43 2.00
N GLU A 120 10.01 13.30 0.74
CA GLU A 120 9.36 14.00 -0.35
C GLU A 120 8.08 13.31 -0.81
N VAL A 121 8.06 11.97 -0.81
CA VAL A 121 6.83 11.20 -1.05
C VAL A 121 5.85 11.44 0.10
N GLU A 122 6.29 11.39 1.36
CA GLU A 122 5.43 11.70 2.52
C GLU A 122 4.74 13.07 2.38
N ARG A 123 5.52 14.11 2.03
CA ARG A 123 5.00 15.47 1.82
C ARG A 123 3.90 15.49 0.76
N GLN A 124 4.08 14.78 -0.36
CA GLN A 124 3.07 14.75 -1.43
C GLN A 124 1.86 13.88 -1.07
N VAL A 125 2.04 12.81 -0.28
CA VAL A 125 0.93 12.00 0.25
C VAL A 125 0.07 12.83 1.21
N GLY A 126 0.69 13.62 2.10
CA GLY A 126 -0.04 14.54 2.99
C GLY A 126 -0.86 15.59 2.22
N LYS A 127 -0.30 16.15 1.13
CA LYS A 127 -1.06 17.05 0.24
C LYS A 127 -2.20 16.35 -0.51
N ALA A 128 -2.03 15.08 -0.86
CA ALA A 128 -3.04 14.30 -1.58
C ALA A 128 -4.15 13.76 -0.67
N ASN A 129 -3.86 13.55 0.62
CA ASN A 129 -4.80 13.11 1.64
C ASN A 129 -4.62 13.92 2.94
N GLU A 130 -5.40 14.98 3.10
CA GLU A 130 -5.36 15.86 4.28
C GLU A 130 -5.58 15.10 5.60
N ARG A 131 -6.42 14.05 5.60
CA ARG A 131 -6.64 13.23 6.81
C ARG A 131 -5.38 12.47 7.22
N TYR A 132 -4.62 11.97 6.25
CA TYR A 132 -3.32 11.36 6.53
C TYR A 132 -2.38 12.40 7.14
N ASP A 133 -2.33 13.61 6.59
CA ASP A 133 -1.48 14.69 7.11
C ASP A 133 -1.81 15.05 8.57
N VAL A 134 -3.09 15.18 8.91
CA VAL A 134 -3.54 15.43 10.29
C VAL A 134 -3.09 14.32 11.25
N ILE A 135 -3.30 13.05 10.88
CA ILE A 135 -2.93 11.89 11.70
C ILE A 135 -1.41 11.79 11.87
N ARG A 136 -0.67 12.04 10.79
CA ARG A 136 0.78 12.03 10.74
C ARG A 136 1.39 13.15 11.59
N ASN A 137 0.83 14.36 11.52
CA ASN A 137 1.24 15.50 12.35
C ASN A 137 0.89 15.30 13.83
N GLY A 138 -0.21 14.58 14.10
CA GLY A 138 -0.58 14.11 15.44
C GLY A 138 0.31 12.98 15.99
N LYS A 139 1.29 12.49 15.21
CA LYS A 139 2.21 11.39 15.57
C LYS A 139 1.52 10.05 15.86
N TYR A 140 0.29 9.86 15.37
CA TYR A 140 -0.42 8.58 15.46
C TYR A 140 0.11 7.57 14.43
N VAL A 141 0.70 8.05 13.34
CA VAL A 141 1.38 7.25 12.31
C VAL A 141 2.83 7.73 12.20
N SER A 142 3.75 6.78 12.12
CA SER A 142 5.18 7.03 11.93
C SER A 142 5.46 7.60 10.53
N PRO A 143 6.59 8.29 10.34
CA PRO A 143 6.99 8.80 9.02
C PRO A 143 6.93 7.72 7.94
N LEU A 144 6.28 7.99 6.81
CA LEU A 144 6.24 7.07 5.67
C LEU A 144 7.66 6.74 5.20
N THR A 145 7.91 5.46 4.92
CA THR A 145 9.16 5.01 4.31
C THR A 145 8.92 4.68 2.84
N CYS A 146 9.63 5.39 1.97
CA CYS A 146 9.72 5.08 0.55
C CYS A 146 11.05 4.34 0.31
N ILE A 147 10.96 3.10 -0.14
CA ILE A 147 12.10 2.21 -0.44
C ILE A 147 12.20 2.08 -1.94
N LEU A 148 13.26 2.65 -2.50
CA LEU A 148 13.63 2.43 -3.89
C LEU A 148 14.13 0.99 -4.04
N VAL A 149 13.66 0.32 -5.09
CA VAL A 149 14.08 -1.03 -5.46
C VAL A 149 14.86 -1.01 -6.76
N ARG A 150 15.63 -2.08 -7.00
CA ARG A 150 16.46 -2.24 -8.20
C ARG A 150 15.59 -2.30 -9.46
N SER A 151 16.12 -1.85 -10.58
CA SER A 151 15.45 -2.01 -11.87
C SER A 151 15.24 -3.50 -12.20
N GLY A 152 14.04 -3.84 -12.68
CA GLY A 152 13.60 -5.19 -12.95
C GLY A 152 12.98 -5.92 -11.75
N THR A 153 12.87 -5.30 -10.58
CA THR A 153 12.31 -5.95 -9.38
C THR A 153 10.86 -6.37 -9.60
N PHE A 154 10.00 -5.46 -10.09
CA PHE A 154 8.60 -5.78 -10.33
C PHE A 154 8.41 -6.79 -11.46
N SER A 155 9.23 -6.69 -12.52
CA SER A 155 9.23 -7.66 -13.62
C SER A 155 9.60 -9.07 -13.14
N THR A 156 10.59 -9.17 -12.25
CA THR A 156 11.03 -10.44 -11.66
C THR A 156 9.97 -11.00 -10.70
N PHE A 157 9.39 -10.13 -9.87
CA PHE A 157 8.29 -10.49 -8.97
C PHE A 157 7.12 -11.12 -9.74
N LEU A 158 6.65 -10.45 -10.79
CA LEU A 158 5.56 -10.95 -11.64
C LEU A 158 5.90 -12.28 -12.29
N ARG A 159 7.12 -12.45 -12.81
CA ARG A 159 7.55 -13.73 -13.40
C ARG A 159 7.51 -14.86 -12.36
N ASN A 160 7.98 -14.62 -11.14
CA ASN A 160 7.98 -15.64 -10.10
C ASN A 160 6.56 -16.04 -9.68
N GLU A 161 5.65 -15.06 -9.51
CA GLU A 161 4.23 -15.30 -9.22
C GLU A 161 3.49 -16.03 -10.34
N LEU A 162 3.93 -15.84 -11.58
CA LEU A 162 3.36 -16.51 -12.76
C LEU A 162 3.95 -17.89 -13.03
N LEU A 163 5.14 -18.18 -12.52
CA LEU A 163 5.69 -19.53 -12.60
C LEU A 163 5.01 -20.46 -11.59
N THR A 164 4.42 -19.90 -10.52
CA THR A 164 3.63 -20.65 -9.53
C THR A 164 2.15 -20.77 -9.90
N GLY A 165 1.64 -19.97 -10.85
CA GLY A 165 0.25 -20.03 -11.33
C GLY A 165 0.12 -19.93 -12.86
N HIS A 166 -0.68 -20.78 -13.50
CA HIS A 166 -0.87 -20.83 -14.96
C HIS A 166 -1.58 -19.59 -15.54
N VAL A 167 -0.92 -18.43 -15.58
CA VAL A 167 -1.51 -17.17 -16.09
C VAL A 167 -0.52 -16.46 -17.02
N ASP A 168 -1.03 -15.74 -18.01
CA ASP A 168 -0.22 -15.00 -19.00
C ASP A 168 0.41 -13.72 -18.42
N LEU A 169 1.67 -13.46 -18.82
CA LEU A 169 2.49 -12.30 -18.43
C LEU A 169 1.86 -10.93 -18.72
N THR A 170 0.98 -10.86 -19.71
CA THR A 170 0.37 -9.59 -20.15
C THR A 170 -0.83 -9.17 -19.30
N GLN A 171 -1.35 -10.04 -18.43
CA GLN A 171 -2.60 -9.82 -17.70
C GLN A 171 -2.43 -9.52 -16.21
N ILE A 172 -1.24 -9.70 -15.64
CA ILE A 172 -1.02 -9.46 -14.20
C ILE A 172 -0.30 -8.14 -13.99
N LYS A 173 -1.04 -7.15 -13.47
CA LYS A 173 -0.43 -5.98 -12.83
C LYS A 173 -0.05 -6.34 -11.39
N PRO A 174 1.08 -5.84 -10.86
CA PRO A 174 1.46 -6.08 -9.48
C PRO A 174 0.36 -5.60 -8.53
N ARG A 175 0.14 -6.35 -7.45
CA ARG A 175 -0.78 -5.92 -6.40
C ARG A 175 -0.22 -4.65 -5.77
N ARG A 176 -1.05 -3.60 -5.70
CA ARG A 176 -0.69 -2.32 -5.09
C ARG A 176 -0.56 -2.41 -3.58
N LEU A 177 -1.23 -3.37 -2.95
CA LEU A 177 -1.18 -3.66 -1.52
C LEU A 177 -0.65 -5.08 -1.30
N LEU A 178 0.51 -5.20 -0.66
CA LEU A 178 1.06 -6.48 -0.22
C LEU A 178 0.39 -6.90 1.11
N LYS A 179 0.16 -8.20 1.24
CA LYS A 179 -0.36 -8.84 2.44
C LYS A 179 0.50 -10.02 2.91
N ASP A 180 1.17 -10.68 1.97
CA ASP A 180 2.01 -11.84 2.22
C ASP A 180 3.42 -11.40 2.65
N GLU A 181 3.91 -11.98 3.75
CA GLU A 181 5.23 -11.66 4.31
C GLU A 181 6.38 -12.02 3.36
N HIS A 182 6.27 -13.11 2.58
CA HIS A 182 7.27 -13.49 1.59
C HIS A 182 7.34 -12.47 0.46
N HIS A 183 6.20 -11.91 0.03
CA HIS A 183 6.19 -10.84 -0.96
C HIS A 183 6.84 -9.57 -0.40
N ILE A 184 6.52 -9.20 0.84
CA ILE A 184 7.12 -8.04 1.51
C ILE A 184 8.64 -8.22 1.61
N GLN A 185 9.09 -9.40 2.03
CA GLN A 185 10.51 -9.72 2.16
C GLN A 185 11.23 -9.67 0.80
N PHE A 186 10.63 -10.19 -0.26
CA PHE A 186 11.18 -10.10 -1.61
C PHE A 186 11.51 -8.65 -2.01
N PHE A 187 10.62 -7.70 -1.75
CA PHE A 187 10.89 -6.30 -2.05
C PHE A 187 11.96 -5.69 -1.14
N TYR A 188 12.02 -6.10 0.13
CA TYR A 188 13.11 -5.70 1.03
C TYR A 188 14.48 -6.20 0.57
N ASP A 189 14.57 -7.42 0.06
CA ASP A 189 15.81 -8.02 -0.43
C ASP A 189 16.30 -7.33 -1.73
N ASN A 190 15.39 -6.69 -2.46
CA ASN A 190 15.68 -5.97 -3.70
C ASN A 190 15.81 -4.45 -3.53
N LYS A 191 15.90 -3.95 -2.29
CA LYS A 191 16.12 -2.53 -2.02
C LYS A 191 17.48 -2.05 -2.54
N ILE A 192 17.59 -0.74 -2.75
CA ILE A 192 18.88 -0.10 -3.01
C ILE A 192 19.69 -0.04 -1.72
N ASP A 193 20.88 -0.62 -1.73
CA ASP A 193 21.79 -0.59 -0.58
C ASP A 193 22.37 0.81 -0.39
N THR A 194 22.23 1.36 0.82
CA THR A 194 22.75 2.68 1.18
C THR A 194 24.13 2.60 1.86
N SER A 195 24.64 1.39 2.11
CA SER A 195 25.76 1.09 3.02
C SER A 195 27.16 1.08 2.39
N SER A 196 27.39 1.75 1.25
CA SER A 196 28.71 1.78 0.60
C SER A 196 29.07 3.19 0.14
N CYS A 197 29.69 3.93 1.03
CA CYS A 197 30.58 5.06 0.76
C CYS A 197 31.86 4.83 1.55
#